data_AF-T0FF38-F1
#
_entry.id   AF-T0FF38-F1
#
_cell.length_a   1.000
_cell.length_b   1.000
_cell.length_c   1.000
_cell.angle_alpha   90.00
_cell.angle_beta   90.00
_cell.angle_gamma   90.00
#
_symmetry.space_group_name_H-M   'P 1'
#
loop_
_entity.id
_entity.type
_entity.pdbx_description
1 polymer ?
#
loop_
_entity_poly.entity_id
_entity_poly.type
_entity_poly.pdbx_seq_one_letter_code
_entity_poly.pdbx_strand_id
1 'polypeptide(L)'
;MKIKTIEFSHGPVSIYAHSFESENITMHVKEFLSTFKLFQTLTHELSPGIGRVTICSTDQSVIPFEHSDKIGTLHLHFSNGRNSIDQDVVLSALQNPEKKIAVNRLINAIRNLIQLNKPEFVSA
;
A
#
# COMPACT_ATOMS: atom_id res chain seq x y z
N MET A 1 1.67 -12.13 7.62
CA MET A 1 1.16 -10.91 6.98
C MET A 1 -0.36 -10.90 7.14
N LYS A 2 -0.97 -9.79 7.55
CA LYS A 2 -2.44 -9.69 7.53
C LYS A 2 -2.86 -9.05 6.21
N ILE A 3 -3.63 -9.78 5.42
CA ILE A 3 -4.27 -9.27 4.21
C ILE A 3 -5.77 -9.18 4.48
N LYS A 4 -6.37 -8.04 4.20
CA LYS A 4 -7.83 -7.90 4.20
C LYS A 4 -8.25 -7.34 2.85
N THR A 5 -9.12 -8.08 2.16
CA THR A 5 -9.76 -7.61 0.93
C THR A 5 -11.20 -7.26 1.23
N ILE A 6 -11.66 -6.12 0.73
CA ILE A 6 -13.07 -5.73 0.74
C ILE A 6 -13.47 -5.36 -0.68
N GLU A 7 -14.59 -5.89 -1.14
CA GLU A 7 -15.22 -5.50 -2.41
C GLU A 7 -16.44 -4.62 -2.13
N PHE A 8 -16.54 -3.54 -2.88
CA PHE A 8 -17.72 -2.68 -2.92
C PHE A 8 -18.22 -2.57 -4.35
N SER A 9 -19.50 -2.89 -4.58
CA SER A 9 -20.10 -2.83 -5.92
C SER A 9 -21.28 -1.87 -5.94
N HIS A 10 -21.32 -1.00 -6.95
CA HIS A 10 -22.45 -0.12 -7.22
C HIS A 10 -22.76 -0.10 -8.72
N GLY A 11 -23.85 -0.77 -9.11
CA GLY A 11 -24.18 -0.98 -10.52
C GLY A 11 -23.11 -1.81 -11.24
N PRO A 12 -22.61 -1.40 -12.42
CA PRO A 12 -21.59 -2.14 -13.16
C PRO A 12 -20.15 -1.93 -12.65
N VAL A 13 -19.96 -1.15 -11.58
CA VAL A 13 -18.64 -0.81 -11.04
C VAL A 13 -18.40 -1.61 -9.76
N SER A 14 -17.37 -2.45 -9.76
CA SER A 14 -16.78 -3.04 -8.55
C SER A 14 -15.48 -2.34 -8.21
N ILE A 15 -15.25 -2.08 -6.92
CA ILE A 15 -14.01 -1.53 -6.37
C ILE A 15 -13.47 -2.53 -5.36
N TYR A 16 -12.22 -2.94 -5.57
CA TYR A 16 -11.49 -3.84 -4.69
C TYR A 16 -10.49 -3.03 -3.85
N ALA A 17 -10.59 -3.18 -2.53
CA ALA A 17 -9.67 -2.59 -1.57
C ALA A 17 -8.85 -3.69 -0.88
N HIS A 18 -7.55 -3.74 -1.17
CA HIS A 18 -6.63 -4.73 -0.60
C HIS A 18 -5.70 -4.08 0.41
N SER A 19 -5.88 -4.41 1.69
CA SER A 19 -5.08 -3.90 2.80
C SER A 19 -3.99 -4.89 3.21
N PHE A 20 -2.74 -4.43 3.26
CA PHE A 20 -1.56 -5.19 3.64
C PHE A 20 -0.90 -4.62 4.89
N GLU A 21 -0.68 -5.45 5.89
CA GLU A 21 0.03 -5.11 7.13
C GLU A 21 1.14 -6.15 7.41
N SER A 22 2.39 -5.68 7.47
CA SER A 22 3.57 -6.46 7.90
C SER A 22 4.76 -5.54 8.22
N GLU A 23 5.79 -6.07 8.89
CA GLU A 23 7.03 -5.33 9.16
C GLU A 23 7.76 -4.90 7.88
N ASN A 24 7.83 -5.80 6.89
CA ASN A 24 8.46 -5.49 5.60
C ASN A 24 7.71 -4.37 4.86
N ILE A 25 6.36 -4.42 4.85
CA ILE A 25 5.54 -3.32 4.31
C ILE A 25 5.74 -2.03 5.09
N THR A 26 5.84 -2.12 6.42
CA THR A 26 6.06 -0.95 7.28
C THR A 26 7.33 -0.21 6.91
N MET A 27 8.43 -0.92 6.65
CA MET A 27 9.69 -0.31 6.21
C MET A 27 9.52 0.50 4.91
N HIS A 28 8.84 -0.07 3.92
CA HIS A 28 8.63 0.61 2.63
C HIS A 28 7.59 1.74 2.68
N VAL A 29 6.58 1.65 3.56
CA VAL A 29 5.67 2.77 3.83
C VAL A 29 6.45 3.94 4.43
N LYS A 30 7.31 3.69 5.42
CA LYS A 30 8.18 4.72 6.00
C LYS A 30 9.12 5.32 4.95
N GLU A 31 9.75 4.49 4.13
CA GLU A 31 10.63 4.91 3.04
C GLU A 31 9.89 5.87 2.08
N PHE A 32 8.69 5.51 1.63
CA PHE A 32 7.90 6.38 0.75
C PHE A 32 7.47 7.67 1.45
N LEU A 33 6.93 7.58 2.66
CA LEU A 33 6.48 8.77 3.38
C LEU A 33 7.65 9.72 3.70
N SER A 34 8.88 9.23 3.86
CA SER A 34 10.08 10.06 4.04
C SER A 34 10.36 11.03 2.87
N THR A 35 9.79 10.78 1.70
CA THR A 35 9.84 11.69 0.55
C THR A 35 8.92 12.92 0.69
N PHE A 36 8.10 12.96 1.75
CA PHE A 36 7.23 14.08 2.09
C PHE A 36 7.83 14.85 3.26
N LYS A 37 8.00 16.17 3.11
CA LYS A 37 8.57 17.04 4.15
C LYS A 37 7.82 16.93 5.49
N LEU A 38 6.49 16.78 5.43
CA LEU A 38 5.63 16.62 6.61
C LEU A 38 6.00 15.40 7.46
N PHE A 39 6.42 14.30 6.82
CA PHE A 39 6.83 13.10 7.52
C PHE A 39 8.18 13.29 8.21
N GLN A 40 9.14 13.92 7.54
CA GLN A 40 10.47 14.20 8.09
C GLN A 40 10.42 14.98 9.40
N THR A 41 9.44 15.87 9.56
CA THR A 41 9.22 16.64 10.79
C THR A 41 8.50 15.86 11.90
N LEU A 42 7.75 14.81 11.57
CA LEU A 42 6.90 14.07 12.52
C LEU A 42 7.55 12.78 13.02
N THR A 43 8.48 12.21 12.25
CA THR A 43 9.14 10.94 12.57
C THR A 43 10.64 11.13 12.74
N HIS A 44 11.04 11.85 13.79
CA HIS A 44 12.44 11.91 14.22
C HIS A 44 12.94 10.58 14.82
N GLU A 45 12.03 9.67 15.14
CA GLU A 45 12.35 8.40 15.77
C GLU A 45 11.98 7.25 14.83
N LEU A 46 12.91 6.31 14.68
CA LEU A 46 12.66 4.95 14.18
C LEU A 46 11.82 4.16 15.21
N SER A 47 10.76 4.76 15.76
CA SER A 47 9.91 4.11 16.74
C SER A 47 9.18 2.91 16.11
N PRO A 48 8.95 1.85 16.90
CA PRO A 48 8.12 0.74 16.47
C PRO A 48 6.73 1.28 16.11
N GLY A 49 6.24 0.91 14.92
CA GLY A 49 4.98 1.40 14.38
C GLY A 49 4.44 0.44 13.35
N ILE A 50 3.18 0.64 12.99
CA ILE A 50 2.44 -0.21 12.06
C ILE A 50 2.24 0.58 10.78
N GLY A 51 2.84 0.09 9.70
CA GLY A 51 2.59 0.55 8.35
C GLY A 51 1.59 -0.36 7.65
N ARG A 52 0.60 0.26 7.01
CA ARG A 52 -0.46 -0.41 6.25
C ARG A 52 -0.60 0.26 4.90
N VAL A 53 -0.79 -0.56 3.86
CA VAL A 53 -1.10 -0.08 2.51
C VAL A 53 -2.45 -0.64 2.10
N THR A 54 -3.37 0.23 1.68
CA THR A 54 -4.62 -0.19 1.04
C THR A 54 -4.59 0.20 -0.43
N ILE A 55 -4.77 -0.78 -1.30
CA ILE A 55 -4.77 -0.60 -2.75
C ILE A 55 -6.20 -0.63 -3.24
N CYS A 56 -6.61 0.43 -3.94
CA CYS A 56 -7.94 0.54 -4.54
C CYS A 56 -7.82 0.38 -6.07
N SER A 57 -8.59 -0.56 -6.62
CA SER A 57 -8.70 -0.74 -8.08
C SER A 57 -10.12 -1.14 -8.48
N THR A 58 -10.50 -0.79 -9.70
CA THR A 58 -11.72 -1.27 -10.35
C THR A 58 -11.55 -2.63 -11.05
N ASP A 59 -10.33 -3.18 -11.04
CA ASP A 59 -10.00 -4.46 -11.67
C ASP A 59 -9.52 -5.46 -10.61
N GLN A 60 -10.24 -6.57 -10.43
CA GLN A 60 -9.88 -7.62 -9.46
C GLN A 60 -8.55 -8.31 -9.80
N SER A 61 -8.16 -8.33 -11.08
CA SER A 61 -6.88 -8.91 -11.54
C SER A 61 -5.66 -8.08 -11.14
N VAL A 62 -5.87 -6.95 -10.46
CA VAL A 62 -4.79 -6.17 -9.86
C VAL A 62 -4.02 -6.96 -8.81
N ILE A 63 -4.50 -8.09 -8.27
CA ILE A 63 -3.63 -9.05 -7.58
C ILE A 63 -3.13 -10.10 -8.59
N PRO A 64 -1.81 -10.34 -8.75
CA PRO A 64 -0.70 -10.04 -7.83
C PRO A 64 0.11 -8.77 -8.20
N PHE A 65 -0.55 -7.76 -8.74
CA PHE A 65 0.00 -6.46 -9.10
C PHE A 65 0.94 -6.51 -10.29
N GLU A 66 0.71 -7.38 -11.27
CA GLU A 66 1.54 -7.48 -12.48
C GLU A 66 1.58 -6.17 -13.29
N HIS A 67 0.46 -5.44 -13.29
CA HIS A 67 0.23 -4.24 -14.09
C HIS A 67 -0.03 -3.05 -13.15
N SER A 68 1.02 -2.26 -12.87
CA SER A 68 0.94 -1.11 -11.95
C SER A 68 0.07 0.04 -12.49
N ASP A 69 -0.15 0.07 -13.80
CA ASP A 69 -1.02 1.00 -14.53
C ASP A 69 -2.51 0.82 -14.23
N LYS A 70 -2.91 -0.36 -13.72
CA LYS A 70 -4.29 -0.65 -13.29
C LYS A 70 -4.58 -0.30 -11.83
N ILE A 71 -3.55 0.10 -11.09
CA ILE A 71 -3.68 0.53 -9.70
C ILE A 71 -4.08 2.02 -9.70
N GLY A 72 -5.30 2.32 -9.25
CA GLY A 72 -5.80 3.70 -9.23
C GLY A 72 -5.12 4.53 -8.14
N THR A 73 -5.24 4.08 -6.89
CA THR A 73 -4.75 4.82 -5.72
C THR A 73 -4.18 3.85 -4.68
N LEU A 74 -3.06 4.25 -4.07
CA LEU A 74 -2.54 3.65 -2.85
C LEU A 74 -2.88 4.56 -1.67
N HIS A 75 -3.55 4.03 -0.66
CA HIS A 75 -3.75 4.67 0.62
C HIS A 75 -2.69 4.14 1.59
N LEU A 76 -1.76 5.00 2.00
CA LEU A 76 -0.68 4.66 2.90
C LEU A 76 -1.03 5.15 4.30
N HIS A 77 -0.95 4.26 5.27
CA HIS A 77 -1.15 4.58 6.67
C HIS A 77 0.09 4.17 7.46
N PHE A 78 0.58 5.06 8.31
CA PHE A 78 1.59 4.74 9.32
C PHE A 78 1.18 5.28 10.68
N SER A 79 1.27 4.46 11.72
CA SER A 79 1.02 4.87 13.10
C SER A 79 2.08 4.32 14.05
N ASN A 80 2.54 5.14 15.00
CA ASN A 80 3.41 4.70 16.10
C ASN A 80 2.67 4.62 17.45
N GLY A 81 1.32 4.63 17.42
CA GLY A 81 0.47 4.62 18.61
C GLY A 81 0.27 5.98 19.29
N ARG A 82 1.11 6.98 18.98
CA ARG A 82 0.93 8.37 19.43
C ARG A 82 0.50 9.28 18.29
N ASN A 83 1.14 9.14 17.13
CA ASN A 83 0.88 9.89 15.91
C ASN A 83 0.52 8.94 14.78
N SER A 84 -0.32 9.42 13.85
CA SER A 84 -0.69 8.72 12.63
C SER A 84 -0.54 9.64 11.43
N ILE A 85 -0.14 9.07 10.29
CA ILE A 85 -0.03 9.74 9.01
C ILE A 85 -0.75 8.91 7.98
N ASP A 86 -1.69 9.54 7.29
CA ASP A 86 -2.43 8.99 6.17
C ASP A 86 -2.06 9.77 4.91
N GLN A 87 -1.74 9.05 3.83
CA GLN A 87 -1.35 9.65 2.56
C GLN A 87 -1.97 8.89 1.41
N ASP A 88 -2.77 9.60 0.62
CA ASP A 88 -3.32 9.10 -0.63
C ASP A 88 -2.32 9.37 -1.76
N VAL A 89 -2.07 8.34 -2.57
CA VAL A 89 -1.09 8.36 -3.64
C VAL A 89 -1.75 7.88 -4.92
N VAL A 90 -2.04 8.82 -5.81
CA VAL A 90 -2.49 8.54 -7.17
C VAL A 90 -1.25 8.24 -8.01
N LEU A 91 -1.08 6.98 -8.43
CA LEU A 91 0.15 6.53 -9.10
C LEU A 91 0.44 7.29 -10.40
N SER A 92 -0.60 7.61 -11.17
CA SER A 92 -0.48 8.38 -12.42
C SER A 92 -0.04 9.83 -12.20
N ALA A 93 -0.26 10.39 -11.01
CA ALA A 93 0.09 11.77 -10.67
C ALA A 93 1.52 11.91 -10.11
N LEU A 94 2.19 10.80 -9.80
CA LEU A 94 3.57 10.82 -9.32
C LEU A 94 4.50 11.23 -10.46
N GLN A 95 5.04 12.45 -10.42
CA GLN A 95 6.04 12.92 -11.39
C GLN A 95 7.47 12.91 -10.84
N ASN A 96 7.63 13.03 -9.52
CA ASN A 96 8.94 13.07 -8.87
C ASN A 96 9.65 11.69 -8.96
N PRO A 97 10.90 11.61 -9.48
CA PRO A 97 11.63 10.35 -9.63
C PRO A 97 11.88 9.60 -8.33
N GLU A 98 12.22 10.27 -7.23
CA GLU A 98 12.46 9.63 -5.93
C GLU A 98 11.20 8.97 -5.41
N LYS A 99 10.06 9.68 -5.51
CA LYS A 99 8.76 9.12 -5.12
C LYS A 99 8.36 7.93 -5.99
N LYS A 100 8.64 7.97 -7.30
CA LYS A 100 8.43 6.82 -8.21
C LYS A 100 9.28 5.61 -7.80
N ILE A 101 10.54 5.82 -7.45
CA ILE A 101 11.43 4.74 -7.02
C ILE A 101 10.92 4.12 -5.71
N ALA A 102 10.59 4.95 -4.71
CA ALA A 102 10.11 4.48 -3.42
C ALA A 102 8.77 3.72 -3.53
N VAL A 103 7.83 4.21 -4.34
CA VAL A 103 6.54 3.52 -4.53
C VAL A 103 6.72 2.18 -5.27
N ASN A 104 7.64 2.11 -6.24
CA ASN A 104 7.93 0.86 -6.94
C ASN A 104 8.55 -0.19 -6.01
N ARG A 105 9.43 0.23 -5.08
CA ARG A 105 9.96 -0.66 -4.03
C ARG A 105 8.85 -1.20 -3.14
N LEU A 106 7.91 -0.34 -2.73
CA LEU A 106 6.74 -0.74 -1.95
C LEU A 106 5.86 -1.76 -2.70
N ILE A 107 5.53 -1.48 -3.97
CA ILE A 107 4.71 -2.38 -4.80
C ILE A 107 5.41 -3.74 -4.97
N ASN A 108 6.72 -3.75 -5.23
CA ASN A 108 7.49 -4.98 -5.35
C ASN A 108 7.51 -5.78 -4.05
N ALA A 109 7.63 -5.11 -2.89
CA ALA A 109 7.58 -5.77 -1.60
C ALA A 109 6.22 -6.43 -1.35
N ILE A 110 5.12 -5.75 -1.69
CA ILE A 110 3.77 -6.32 -1.63
C ILE A 110 3.66 -7.54 -2.54
N ARG A 111 4.12 -7.44 -3.79
CA ARG A 111 4.12 -8.54 -4.76
C ARG A 111 4.88 -9.76 -4.23
N ASN A 112 6.11 -9.56 -3.77
CA ASN A 112 6.95 -10.62 -3.21
C ASN A 112 6.26 -11.28 -2.01
N LEU A 113 5.65 -10.48 -1.12
CA LEU A 113 4.94 -11.00 0.05
C LEU A 113 3.71 -11.82 -0.32
N ILE A 114 2.95 -11.44 -1.36
CA ILE A 114 1.81 -12.23 -1.85
C ILE A 114 2.28 -13.56 -2.43
N GLN A 115 3.35 -13.54 -3.23
CA GLN A 115 3.89 -14.76 -3.83
C GLN A 115 4.40 -15.73 -2.76
N LEU A 116 5.01 -15.22 -1.69
CA LEU A 116 5.50 -16.02 -0.56
C LEU A 116 4.36 -16.55 0.32
N ASN A 117 3.28 -15.78 0.49
CA ASN A 117 2.13 -16.16 1.32
C ASN A 117 0.95 -16.64 0.46
N LYS A 118 1.18 -17.53 -0.52
CA LYS A 118 0.13 -18.05 -1.44
C LYS A 118 -1.22 -18.10 -0.73
N PRO A 119 -2.24 -17.34 -1.17
CA PRO A 119 -3.54 -17.39 -0.54
C PRO A 119 -4.03 -18.84 -0.64
N GLU A 120 -4.26 -19.47 0.52
CA GLU A 120 -5.09 -20.67 0.57
C GLU A 120 -6.48 -20.21 0.13
N PHE A 121 -6.82 -20.46 -1.14
CA PHE A 121 -8.18 -20.32 -1.62
C PHE A 121 -9.02 -21.31 -0.83
N VAL A 122 -9.73 -20.82 0.19
CA VAL A 122 -10.83 -21.56 0.79
C VAL A 122 -12.00 -21.42 -0.16
N SER A 123 -12.22 -22.44 -0.97
CA SER A 123 -13.45 -22.60 -1.76
C SER A 123 -14.65 -22.56 -0.80
N ALA A 124 -15.63 -21.71 -1.09
CA ALA A 124 -16.92 -21.69 -0.42
C ALA A 124 -17.72 -22.96 -0.75
#